data_AF-R5LVG2-F1
#
_entry.id   AF-R5LVG2-F1
#
_cell.length_a   1.000
_cell.length_b   1.000
_cell.length_c   1.000
_cell.angle_alpha   90.00
_cell.angle_beta   90.00
_cell.angle_gamma   90.00
#
_symmetry.space_group_name_H-M   'P 1'
#
loop_
_entity.id
_entity.type
_entity.pdbx_description
1 polymer ?
#
loop_
_entity_poly.entity_id
_entity_poly.type
_entity_poly.pdbx_seq_one_letter_code
_entity_poly.pdbx_strand_id
1 'polypeptide(L)'
;MEKIKVINVPYKIIKENNIHNTVYPYLRDSEGNKIMYSLSPNHGRSFLIGKNHDGKFIISKGNGLSYTQYRILNTGEFGNDTWGLLLRKDAIRDFTLGMEINALGIKTNQMEYVLELKKDIVLTNGNIIRPILLQYNVECPYRISDAAFMSQKQIKEEIEKWKYINDKNFTDYYLIAADILIRNLRILHDNKILHNAIHEHNYTWALELLDFELACSPQNPYTSEESKRHVKSLFSREIIQTYIIINYIANVLHENINHHIVNEIFIKYGFNLNNYNCKNKN
;
A
#
# COMPACT_ATOMS: atom_id res chain seq x y z
N MET A 1 0.69 13.29 14.15
CA MET A 1 1.93 12.58 13.78
C MET A 1 2.80 12.43 15.01
N GLU A 2 3.17 11.19 15.33
CA GLU A 2 4.03 10.88 16.47
C GLU A 2 5.50 10.79 16.03
N LYS A 3 6.43 11.29 16.84
CA LYS A 3 7.87 11.20 16.58
C LYS A 3 8.41 9.90 17.17
N ILE A 4 9.09 9.12 16.34
CA ILE A 4 9.71 7.84 16.73
C ILE A 4 11.23 7.96 16.61
N LYS A 5 11.93 7.63 17.69
CA LYS A 5 13.40 7.59 17.70
C LYS A 5 13.94 6.40 16.92
N VAL A 6 15.03 6.65 16.19
CA VAL A 6 15.70 5.65 15.33
C VAL A 6 17.20 5.81 15.37
N ILE A 7 17.90 4.72 15.09
CA ILE A 7 19.34 4.70 14.78
C ILE A 7 19.54 4.61 13.27
N ASN A 8 20.62 5.20 12.78
CA ASN A 8 21.12 4.96 11.43
C ASN A 8 22.06 3.74 11.46
N VAL A 9 21.80 2.76 10.60
CA VAL A 9 22.52 1.49 10.58
C VAL A 9 23.30 1.36 9.26
N PRO A 10 24.57 0.89 9.27
CA PRO A 10 25.25 0.52 8.04
C PRO A 10 24.42 -0.48 7.24
N TYR A 11 24.42 -0.38 5.91
CA TYR A 11 23.50 -1.16 5.07
C TYR A 11 24.18 -1.69 3.81
N LYS A 12 23.44 -2.53 3.09
CA LYS A 12 23.70 -2.97 1.72
C LYS A 12 22.43 -2.75 0.89
N ILE A 13 22.58 -2.19 -0.31
CA ILE A 13 21.49 -2.10 -1.28
C ILE A 13 21.31 -3.48 -1.92
N ILE A 14 20.08 -3.98 -1.89
CA ILE A 14 19.66 -5.27 -2.48
C ILE A 14 18.97 -5.03 -3.83
N LYS A 15 18.15 -3.99 -3.90
CA LYS A 15 17.52 -3.47 -5.12
C LYS A 15 17.56 -1.95 -5.07
N GLU A 16 17.70 -1.35 -6.25
CA GLU A 16 17.58 0.08 -6.44
C GLU A 16 16.84 0.35 -7.75
N ASN A 17 16.14 1.46 -7.78
CA ASN A 17 15.65 2.05 -9.01
C ASN A 17 16.72 3.03 -9.52
N ASN A 18 16.67 3.42 -10.80
CA ASN A 18 17.61 4.38 -11.41
C ASN A 18 17.44 5.83 -10.90
N ILE A 19 16.81 6.01 -9.75
CA ILE A 19 16.56 7.29 -9.10
C ILE A 19 17.49 7.38 -7.88
N HIS A 20 18.53 8.21 -7.99
CA HIS A 20 19.52 8.39 -6.93
C HIS A 20 19.02 9.32 -5.82
N ASN A 21 18.04 8.86 -5.05
CA ASN A 21 17.55 9.55 -3.85
C ASN A 21 18.38 9.19 -2.61
N THR A 22 18.31 10.03 -1.58
CA THR A 22 18.96 9.76 -0.29
C THR A 22 18.46 8.45 0.32
N VAL A 23 19.38 7.62 0.80
CA VAL A 23 19.05 6.36 1.47
C VAL A 23 18.89 6.60 2.98
N TYR A 24 17.80 6.10 3.57
CA TYR A 24 17.49 6.26 4.99
C TYR A 24 17.45 4.89 5.69
N PRO A 25 18.60 4.33 6.09
CA PRO A 25 18.70 3.01 6.72
C PRO A 25 18.34 3.07 8.21
N TYR A 26 17.14 3.53 8.52
CA TYR A 26 16.69 3.81 9.87
C TYR A 26 16.04 2.59 10.51
N LEU A 27 16.47 2.22 11.71
CA LEU A 27 15.82 1.18 12.51
C LEU A 27 15.30 1.79 13.80
N ARG A 28 14.04 1.50 14.16
CA ARG A 28 13.46 1.98 15.41
C ARG A 28 14.31 1.57 16.60
N ASP A 29 14.57 2.52 17.48
CA ASP A 29 15.40 2.32 18.67
C ASP A 29 15.14 3.46 19.66
N SER A 30 14.80 3.12 20.91
CA SER A 30 14.45 4.11 21.95
C SER A 30 15.63 5.03 22.31
N GLU A 31 16.85 4.59 22.05
CA GLU A 31 18.08 5.35 22.31
C GLU A 31 18.58 6.09 21.06
N GLY A 32 17.86 5.98 19.95
CA GLY A 32 18.22 6.62 18.69
C GLY A 32 18.23 8.14 18.73
N ASN A 33 19.14 8.74 17.95
CA ASN A 33 19.31 10.20 17.82
C ASN A 33 18.72 10.78 16.51
N LYS A 34 18.13 9.94 15.66
CA LYS A 34 17.38 10.34 14.47
C LYS A 34 15.88 10.16 14.73
N ILE A 35 15.05 10.75 13.86
CA ILE A 35 13.60 10.70 13.99
C ILE A 35 12.96 10.26 12.67
N MET A 36 11.95 9.41 12.79
CA MET A 36 10.93 9.16 11.77
C MET A 36 9.55 9.46 12.36
N TYR A 37 8.52 9.52 11.53
CA TYR A 37 7.18 9.92 11.93
C TYR A 37 6.17 8.81 11.68
N SER A 38 5.41 8.47 12.73
CA SER A 38 4.21 7.64 12.60
C SER A 38 3.04 8.55 12.24
N LEU A 39 2.42 8.27 11.09
CA LEU A 39 1.29 9.04 10.57
C LEU A 39 -0.01 8.66 11.29
N SER A 40 -0.21 7.36 11.44
CA SER A 40 -1.31 6.74 12.15
C SER A 40 -0.91 5.31 12.58
N PRO A 41 -1.62 4.68 13.53
CA PRO A 41 -1.37 3.29 13.89
C PRO A 41 -1.66 2.30 12.76
N ASN A 42 -2.42 2.70 11.73
CA ASN A 42 -2.77 1.83 10.59
C ASN A 42 -1.58 1.50 9.67
N HIS A 43 -0.46 2.21 9.79
CA HIS A 43 0.71 2.02 8.91
C HIS A 43 1.54 0.78 9.25
N GLY A 44 1.21 0.11 10.36
CA GLY A 44 1.79 -1.17 10.72
C GLY A 44 3.28 -1.07 11.04
N ARG A 45 4.09 -1.28 10.00
CA ARG A 45 5.56 -1.23 10.01
C ARG A 45 6.16 -0.17 9.08
N SER A 46 5.35 0.82 8.68
CA SER A 46 5.73 1.88 7.73
C SER A 46 5.80 3.25 8.41
N PHE A 47 6.75 4.08 8.01
CA PHE A 47 6.98 5.40 8.60
C PHE A 47 7.32 6.44 7.54
N LEU A 48 6.91 7.68 7.80
CA LEU A 48 7.39 8.85 7.08
C LEU A 48 8.80 9.22 7.58
N ILE A 49 9.78 9.26 6.68
CA ILE A 49 11.19 9.52 7.00
C ILE A 49 11.70 10.86 6.44
N GLY A 50 10.99 11.45 5.47
CA GLY A 50 11.36 12.75 4.91
C GLY A 50 10.52 13.15 3.71
N LYS A 51 11.01 14.14 2.96
CA LYS A 51 10.52 14.52 1.64
C LYS A 51 11.67 14.56 0.66
N ASN A 52 11.41 14.19 -0.59
CA ASN A 52 12.38 14.34 -1.66
C ASN A 52 12.39 15.80 -2.20
N HIS A 53 13.23 16.07 -3.19
CA HIS A 53 13.39 17.40 -3.78
C HIS A 53 12.11 17.87 -4.52
N ASP A 54 11.32 16.95 -5.05
CA ASP A 54 10.02 17.23 -5.70
C ASP A 54 8.88 17.44 -4.69
N GLY A 55 9.17 17.38 -3.39
CA GLY A 55 8.18 17.54 -2.33
C GLY A 55 7.33 16.30 -2.02
N LYS A 56 7.58 15.17 -2.70
CA LYS A 56 6.96 13.87 -2.38
C LYS A 56 7.46 13.34 -1.05
N PHE A 57 6.61 12.62 -0.35
CA PHE A 57 6.89 12.04 0.95
C PHE A 57 7.64 10.73 0.80
N ILE A 58 8.72 10.56 1.56
CA ILE A 58 9.53 9.34 1.54
C ILE A 58 9.06 8.44 2.69
N ILE A 59 8.68 7.21 2.35
CA ILE A 59 8.22 6.18 3.27
C ILE A 59 9.26 5.07 3.36
N SER A 60 9.48 4.57 4.57
CA SER A 60 10.24 3.36 4.82
C SER A 60 9.36 2.33 5.52
N LYS A 61 9.41 1.08 5.05
CA LYS A 61 8.68 -0.08 5.58
C LYS A 61 9.66 -1.13 6.11
N GLY A 62 9.33 -1.75 7.24
CA GLY A 62 10.15 -2.77 7.89
C GLY A 62 11.00 -2.26 9.07
N ASN A 63 10.75 -1.03 9.52
CA ASN A 63 11.55 -0.35 10.55
C ASN A 63 11.20 -0.77 12.00
N GLY A 64 10.19 -1.63 12.17
CA GLY A 64 9.54 -1.95 13.45
C GLY A 64 8.07 -1.53 13.48
N LEU A 65 7.32 -1.89 14.52
CA LEU A 65 5.91 -1.51 14.69
C LEU A 65 5.73 -0.03 14.99
N SER A 66 4.66 0.57 14.48
CA SER A 66 4.37 2.01 14.60
C SER A 66 3.41 2.39 15.74
N TYR A 67 2.77 1.42 16.39
CA TYR A 67 1.63 1.65 17.29
C TYR A 67 1.75 0.94 18.65
N THR A 68 2.92 0.38 18.95
CA THR A 68 3.19 -0.21 20.27
C THR A 68 4.53 0.28 20.79
N GLN A 69 4.77 0.23 22.10
CA GLN A 69 6.10 0.52 22.67
C GLN A 69 7.17 -0.47 22.22
N TYR A 70 6.77 -1.67 21.79
CA TYR A 70 7.67 -2.72 21.33
C TYR A 70 7.94 -2.56 19.83
N ARG A 71 9.22 -2.69 19.46
CA ARG A 71 9.63 -2.62 18.05
C ARG A 71 9.17 -3.83 17.25
N ILE A 72 9.27 -5.00 17.86
CA ILE A 72 9.10 -6.31 17.23
C ILE A 72 8.35 -7.17 18.24
N LEU A 73 7.38 -7.95 17.78
CA LEU A 73 6.59 -8.85 18.62
C LEU A 73 6.52 -10.21 17.95
N ASN A 74 6.79 -11.29 18.69
CA ASN A 74 6.47 -12.63 18.22
C ASN A 74 4.98 -12.90 18.51
N THR A 75 4.24 -13.25 17.47
CA THR A 75 2.79 -13.52 17.57
C THR A 75 2.41 -14.89 16.99
N GLY A 76 3.36 -15.70 16.53
CA GLY A 76 3.05 -16.92 15.78
C GLY A 76 2.55 -16.67 14.35
N GLU A 77 2.60 -15.42 13.87
CA GLU A 77 2.11 -15.02 12.55
C GLU A 77 3.09 -14.07 11.85
N PHE A 78 3.09 -14.10 10.51
CA PHE A 78 3.96 -13.34 9.61
C PHE A 78 5.45 -13.65 9.75
N GLY A 79 6.16 -13.70 8.62
CA GLY A 79 7.60 -13.93 8.60
C GLY A 79 8.05 -15.08 9.50
N ASN A 80 9.08 -14.85 10.31
CA ASN A 80 9.55 -15.78 11.35
C ASN A 80 8.69 -15.67 12.63
N ASP A 81 7.38 -15.83 12.50
CA ASP A 81 6.39 -15.70 13.59
C ASP A 81 6.38 -14.31 14.25
N THR A 82 6.76 -13.27 13.50
CA THR A 82 7.16 -11.99 14.06
C THR A 82 6.61 -10.79 13.29
N TRP A 83 5.90 -9.92 14.01
CA TRP A 83 5.41 -8.63 13.57
C TRP A 83 6.45 -7.52 13.66
N GLY A 84 6.34 -6.53 12.77
CA GLY A 84 7.21 -5.35 12.72
C GLY A 84 8.42 -5.48 11.80
N LEU A 85 8.70 -6.70 11.32
CA LEU A 85 9.75 -6.98 10.34
C LEU A 85 9.18 -7.04 8.94
N LEU A 86 10.01 -6.79 7.93
CA LEU A 86 9.73 -7.10 6.53
C LEU A 86 10.70 -8.20 6.07
N LEU A 87 10.20 -9.26 5.43
CA LEU A 87 11.08 -10.30 4.89
C LEU A 87 11.71 -9.85 3.58
N ARG A 88 12.91 -10.38 3.29
CA ARG A 88 13.64 -10.10 2.05
C ARG A 88 12.81 -10.41 0.80
N LYS A 89 12.17 -11.58 0.76
CA LYS A 89 11.37 -12.02 -0.39
C LYS A 89 10.19 -11.07 -0.63
N ASP A 90 9.51 -10.68 0.45
CA ASP A 90 8.34 -9.80 0.39
C ASP A 90 8.74 -8.39 -0.06
N ALA A 91 9.84 -7.84 0.48
CA ALA A 91 10.38 -6.54 0.06
C ALA A 91 10.76 -6.52 -1.43
N ILE A 92 11.41 -7.57 -1.92
CA ILE A 92 11.81 -7.69 -3.33
C ILE A 92 10.57 -7.82 -4.22
N ARG A 93 9.56 -8.60 -3.81
CA ARG A 93 8.30 -8.75 -4.54
C ARG A 93 7.55 -7.43 -4.60
N ASP A 94 7.39 -6.75 -3.45
CA ASP A 94 6.74 -5.45 -3.36
C ASP A 94 7.42 -4.45 -4.31
N PHE A 95 8.76 -4.31 -4.20
CA PHE A 95 9.56 -3.47 -5.09
C PHE A 95 9.34 -3.80 -6.58
N THR A 96 9.44 -5.08 -6.95
CA THR A 96 9.40 -5.50 -8.36
C THR A 96 8.01 -5.31 -8.96
N LEU A 97 6.96 -5.70 -8.23
CA LEU A 97 5.58 -5.52 -8.69
C LEU A 97 5.13 -4.07 -8.67
N GLY A 98 5.59 -3.27 -7.72
CA GLY A 98 5.33 -1.82 -7.73
C GLY A 98 5.92 -1.14 -8.96
N MET A 99 7.15 -1.51 -9.35
CA MET A 99 7.76 -1.03 -10.60
C MET A 99 6.97 -1.49 -11.84
N GLU A 100 6.54 -2.76 -11.87
CA GLU A 100 5.74 -3.32 -12.97
C GLU A 100 4.40 -2.60 -13.12
N ILE A 101 3.67 -2.40 -12.03
CA ILE A 101 2.37 -1.73 -11.99
C ILE A 101 2.50 -0.25 -12.34
N ASN A 102 3.55 0.42 -11.86
CA ASN A 102 3.84 1.81 -12.24
C ASN A 102 4.04 1.96 -13.75
N ALA A 103 4.73 1.01 -14.39
CA ALA A 103 4.96 1.02 -15.84
C ALA A 103 3.68 0.87 -16.67
N LEU A 104 2.58 0.35 -16.08
CA LEU A 104 1.26 0.30 -16.72
C LEU A 104 0.51 1.63 -16.66
N GLY A 105 1.10 2.68 -16.07
CA GLY A 105 0.47 3.99 -15.91
C GLY A 105 -0.50 4.07 -14.72
N ILE A 106 -0.56 3.04 -13.87
CA ILE A 106 -1.29 3.11 -12.61
C ILE A 106 -0.51 4.00 -11.64
N LYS A 107 -1.19 4.98 -11.07
CA LYS A 107 -0.61 5.83 -10.03
C LYS A 107 -0.33 4.99 -8.78
N THR A 108 0.94 4.91 -8.39
CA THR A 108 1.44 4.11 -7.28
C THR A 108 2.69 4.79 -6.70
N ASN A 109 3.22 4.27 -5.59
CA ASN A 109 4.48 4.71 -5.06
C ASN A 109 5.64 4.51 -6.04
N GLN A 110 6.59 5.44 -6.01
CA GLN A 110 7.85 5.29 -6.74
C GLN A 110 8.85 4.55 -5.86
N MET A 111 9.14 3.30 -6.21
CA MET A 111 10.11 2.47 -5.50
C MET A 111 11.51 3.07 -5.63
N GLU A 112 12.23 3.12 -4.52
CA GLU A 112 13.59 3.68 -4.47
C GLU A 112 14.59 2.57 -4.17
N TYR A 113 14.47 1.91 -3.00
CA TYR A 113 15.46 0.94 -2.55
C TYR A 113 14.86 -0.23 -1.77
N VAL A 114 15.50 -1.38 -1.87
CA VAL A 114 15.44 -2.45 -0.86
C VAL A 114 16.80 -2.52 -0.18
N LEU A 115 16.82 -2.37 1.14
CA LEU A 115 18.03 -2.30 1.96
C LEU A 115 18.09 -3.50 2.90
N GLU A 116 19.28 -4.08 3.05
CA GLU A 116 19.60 -4.96 4.17
C GLU A 116 20.46 -4.21 5.18
N LEU A 117 20.00 -4.14 6.43
CA LEU A 117 20.76 -3.52 7.51
C LEU A 117 21.82 -4.48 8.05
N LYS A 118 23.05 -3.99 8.23
CA LYS A 118 24.17 -4.72 8.84
C LYS A 118 24.07 -4.67 10.38
N LYS A 119 22.91 -5.05 10.92
CA LYS A 119 22.65 -5.22 12.35
C LYS A 119 21.86 -6.50 12.53
N ASP A 120 22.41 -7.41 13.33
CA ASP A 120 21.76 -8.66 13.65
C ASP A 120 20.71 -8.42 14.74
N ILE A 121 19.53 -9.03 14.57
CA ILE A 121 18.47 -9.07 15.57
C ILE A 121 18.24 -10.53 15.92
N VAL A 122 18.34 -10.84 17.21
CA VAL A 122 17.95 -12.14 17.76
C VAL A 122 16.45 -12.13 18.01
N LEU A 123 15.73 -13.03 17.37
CA LEU A 123 14.29 -13.24 17.56
C LEU A 123 14.03 -14.13 18.77
N THR A 124 12.79 -14.15 19.26
CA THR A 124 12.41 -14.95 20.43
C THR A 124 12.50 -16.46 20.17
N ASN A 125 12.47 -16.90 18.90
CA ASN A 125 12.71 -18.30 18.51
C ASN A 125 14.22 -18.63 18.36
N GLY A 126 15.11 -17.72 18.74
CA GLY A 126 16.56 -17.89 18.66
C GLY A 126 17.15 -17.60 17.28
N ASN A 127 16.33 -17.41 16.25
CA ASN A 127 16.82 -17.08 14.91
C ASN A 127 17.47 -15.71 14.89
N ILE A 128 18.60 -15.61 14.19
CA ILE A 128 19.27 -14.34 13.95
C ILE A 128 18.92 -13.89 12.54
N ILE A 129 18.43 -12.66 12.43
CA ILE A 129 18.10 -12.05 11.14
C ILE A 129 18.75 -10.69 10.97
N ARG A 130 18.91 -10.30 9.71
CA ARG A 130 19.22 -8.92 9.34
C ARG A 130 17.95 -8.22 8.83
N PRO A 131 17.57 -7.07 9.40
CA PRO A 131 16.38 -6.35 8.98
C PRO A 131 16.46 -5.94 7.51
N ILE A 132 15.30 -6.04 6.84
CA ILE A 132 15.11 -5.54 5.49
C ILE A 132 14.22 -4.30 5.56
N LEU A 133 14.62 -3.24 4.86
CA LEU A 133 13.80 -2.06 4.66
C LEU A 133 13.41 -1.94 3.19
N LEU A 134 12.18 -1.51 2.93
CA LEU A 134 11.72 -1.06 1.62
C LEU A 134 11.49 0.46 1.71
N GLN A 135 12.15 1.21 0.83
CA GLN A 135 12.03 2.66 0.72
C GLN A 135 11.37 3.04 -0.60
N TYR A 136 10.39 3.93 -0.53
CA TYR A 136 9.68 4.47 -1.69
C TYR A 136 9.15 5.87 -1.39
N ASN A 137 8.74 6.61 -2.42
CA ASN A 137 8.07 7.89 -2.24
C ASN A 137 6.63 7.90 -2.79
N VAL A 138 5.80 8.77 -2.21
CA VAL A 138 4.37 8.96 -2.52
C VAL A 138 4.01 10.45 -2.50
N GLU A 139 2.99 10.83 -3.25
CA GLU A 139 2.43 12.18 -3.23
C GLU A 139 1.66 12.47 -1.93
N CYS A 140 0.90 11.49 -1.44
CA CYS A 140 0.21 11.59 -0.16
C CYS A 140 0.66 10.48 0.78
N PRO A 141 1.13 10.80 2.00
CA PRO A 141 1.62 9.79 2.92
C PRO A 141 0.45 9.10 3.67
N TYR A 142 -0.74 9.69 3.65
CA TYR A 142 -1.92 9.18 4.35
C TYR A 142 -2.66 8.17 3.47
N ARG A 143 -2.90 6.98 4.04
CA ARG A 143 -3.80 5.97 3.48
C ARG A 143 -5.24 6.43 3.62
N ILE A 144 -6.15 5.93 2.78
CA ILE A 144 -7.58 6.23 2.89
C ILE A 144 -8.10 5.86 4.29
N SER A 145 -7.62 4.73 4.83
CA SER A 145 -7.89 4.30 6.21
C SER A 145 -7.51 5.30 7.31
N ASP A 146 -6.66 6.29 7.00
CA ASP A 146 -6.18 7.26 7.99
C ASP A 146 -7.13 8.42 8.22
N ALA A 147 -8.32 8.42 7.61
CA ALA A 147 -9.32 9.47 7.75
C ALA A 147 -9.56 9.90 9.20
N ALA A 148 -9.64 8.93 10.13
CA ALA A 148 -9.85 9.19 11.56
C ALA A 148 -8.67 9.90 12.27
N PHE A 149 -7.50 9.92 11.64
CA PHE A 149 -6.27 10.55 12.14
C PHE A 149 -5.88 11.81 11.35
N MET A 150 -6.70 12.20 10.37
CA MET A 150 -6.52 13.38 9.56
C MET A 150 -7.49 14.48 9.99
N SER A 151 -7.06 15.73 9.89
CA SER A 151 -7.99 16.85 9.97
C SER A 151 -8.81 16.96 8.70
N GLN A 152 -10.03 17.49 8.81
CA GLN A 152 -10.89 17.77 7.65
C GLN A 152 -10.21 18.66 6.60
N LYS A 153 -9.35 19.58 7.05
CA LYS A 153 -8.53 20.42 6.17
C LYS A 153 -7.58 19.58 5.31
N GLN A 154 -6.88 18.60 5.91
CA GLN A 154 -5.95 17.73 5.18
C GLN A 154 -6.69 16.86 4.16
N ILE A 155 -7.83 16.28 4.53
CA ILE A 155 -8.67 15.50 3.59
C ILE A 155 -9.10 16.40 2.43
N LYS A 156 -9.60 17.60 2.72
CA LYS A 156 -10.02 18.58 1.71
C LYS A 156 -8.87 18.95 0.76
N GLU A 157 -7.68 19.21 1.27
CA GLU A 157 -6.51 19.54 0.46
C GLU A 157 -6.14 18.42 -0.52
N GLU A 158 -6.32 17.15 -0.14
CA GLU A 158 -6.06 16.02 -1.03
C GLU A 158 -7.16 15.82 -2.08
N ILE A 159 -8.44 15.85 -1.70
CA ILE A 159 -9.54 15.64 -2.66
C ILE A 159 -9.67 16.78 -3.67
N GLU A 160 -9.29 18.01 -3.32
CA GLU A 160 -9.27 19.13 -4.27
C GLU A 160 -8.30 18.86 -5.44
N LYS A 161 -7.24 18.08 -5.21
CA LYS A 161 -6.31 17.67 -6.29
C LYS A 161 -6.98 16.69 -7.26
N TRP A 162 -8.03 15.97 -6.85
CA TRP A 162 -8.71 15.01 -7.72
C TRP A 162 -9.43 15.70 -8.89
N LYS A 163 -9.75 17.00 -8.77
CA LYS A 163 -10.34 17.79 -9.86
C LYS A 163 -9.46 17.81 -11.12
N TYR A 164 -8.14 17.75 -10.96
CA TYR A 164 -7.20 17.76 -12.09
C TYR A 164 -7.16 16.43 -12.86
N ILE A 165 -7.72 15.36 -12.30
CA ILE A 165 -7.79 14.03 -12.90
C ILE A 165 -9.24 13.58 -13.14
N ASN A 166 -10.20 14.52 -13.01
CA ASN A 166 -11.63 14.29 -13.21
C ASN A 166 -12.03 14.46 -14.68
N ASP A 167 -11.60 13.52 -15.53
CA ASP A 167 -11.83 13.58 -16.98
C ASP A 167 -13.32 13.50 -17.37
N LYS A 168 -14.19 13.13 -16.43
CA LYS A 168 -15.63 12.91 -16.63
C LYS A 168 -16.51 14.00 -16.02
N ASN A 169 -15.90 15.04 -15.43
CA ASN A 169 -16.59 16.16 -14.80
C ASN A 169 -17.63 15.70 -13.76
N PHE A 170 -17.32 14.65 -12.99
CA PHE A 170 -18.16 14.27 -11.86
C PHE A 170 -18.22 15.40 -10.83
N THR A 171 -19.41 15.64 -10.28
CA THR A 171 -19.62 16.64 -9.23
C THR A 171 -19.19 16.13 -7.86
N ASP A 172 -19.47 14.85 -7.57
CA ASP A 172 -19.14 14.21 -6.30
C ASP A 172 -17.75 13.58 -6.35
N TYR A 173 -16.96 13.76 -5.28
CA TYR A 173 -15.58 13.29 -5.23
C TYR A 173 -15.47 11.76 -5.20
N TYR A 174 -16.41 11.07 -4.55
CA TYR A 174 -16.42 9.60 -4.53
C TYR A 174 -16.58 9.00 -5.94
N LEU A 175 -17.24 9.70 -6.87
CA LEU A 175 -17.37 9.27 -8.27
C LEU A 175 -16.06 9.45 -9.05
N ILE A 176 -15.31 10.51 -8.75
CA ILE A 176 -13.95 10.70 -9.30
C ILE A 176 -13.05 9.56 -8.83
N ALA A 177 -13.07 9.26 -7.53
CA ALA A 177 -12.32 8.12 -6.98
C ALA A 177 -12.78 6.79 -7.59
N ALA A 178 -14.10 6.56 -7.73
CA ALA A 178 -14.64 5.35 -8.33
C ALA A 178 -14.12 5.11 -9.75
N ASP A 179 -14.15 6.13 -10.62
CA ASP A 179 -13.65 6.01 -11.99
C ASP A 179 -12.17 5.61 -12.03
N ILE A 180 -11.34 6.22 -11.18
CA ILE A 180 -9.90 5.93 -11.10
C ILE A 180 -9.64 4.52 -10.56
N LEU A 181 -10.26 4.16 -9.43
CA LEU A 181 -10.05 2.87 -8.78
C LEU A 181 -10.50 1.71 -9.68
N ILE A 182 -11.65 1.86 -10.34
CA ILE A 182 -12.19 0.83 -11.25
C ILE A 182 -11.35 0.73 -12.52
N ARG A 183 -10.91 1.87 -13.09
CA ARG A 183 -10.00 1.88 -14.23
C ARG A 183 -8.68 1.17 -13.91
N ASN A 184 -8.08 1.46 -12.75
CA ASN A 184 -6.86 0.81 -12.30
C ASN A 184 -7.07 -0.69 -12.12
N LEU A 185 -8.18 -1.11 -11.52
CA LEU A 185 -8.55 -2.52 -11.38
C LEU A 185 -8.65 -3.22 -12.74
N ARG A 186 -9.27 -2.57 -13.73
CA ARG A 186 -9.37 -3.08 -15.11
C ARG A 186 -7.98 -3.29 -15.70
N ILE A 187 -7.11 -2.27 -15.63
CA ILE A 187 -5.72 -2.36 -16.13
C ILE A 187 -4.97 -3.54 -15.49
N LEU A 188 -5.10 -3.74 -14.18
CA LEU A 188 -4.49 -4.90 -13.50
C LEU A 188 -5.02 -6.22 -14.08
N HIS A 189 -6.34 -6.35 -14.23
CA HIS A 189 -6.98 -7.59 -14.68
C HIS A 189 -6.69 -7.89 -16.16
N ASP A 190 -6.63 -6.88 -17.04
CA ASP A 190 -6.16 -7.05 -18.44
C ASP A 190 -4.75 -7.65 -18.50
N ASN A 191 -3.88 -7.19 -17.60
CA ASN A 191 -2.49 -7.65 -17.53
C ASN A 191 -2.33 -8.92 -16.68
N LYS A 192 -3.43 -9.54 -16.24
CA LYS A 192 -3.45 -10.74 -15.40
C LYS A 192 -2.69 -10.57 -14.08
N ILE A 193 -2.69 -9.34 -13.55
CA ILE A 193 -2.10 -8.99 -12.27
C ILE A 193 -3.19 -9.06 -11.21
N LEU A 194 -2.93 -9.84 -10.16
CA LEU A 194 -3.76 -9.87 -8.95
C LEU A 194 -3.01 -9.12 -7.86
N HIS A 195 -3.60 -8.06 -7.31
CA HIS A 195 -3.03 -7.36 -6.17
C HIS A 195 -3.16 -8.18 -4.88
N ASN A 196 -4.27 -8.92 -4.75
CA ASN A 196 -4.61 -9.82 -3.65
C ASN A 196 -4.78 -9.14 -2.27
N ALA A 197 -4.83 -7.80 -2.25
CA ALA A 197 -4.94 -7.00 -1.04
C ALA A 197 -5.57 -5.61 -1.31
N ILE A 198 -6.55 -5.54 -2.22
CA ILE A 198 -7.31 -4.30 -2.43
C ILE A 198 -8.09 -3.98 -1.15
N HIS A 199 -7.77 -2.84 -0.54
CA HIS A 199 -8.34 -2.37 0.72
C HIS A 199 -8.04 -0.87 0.90
N GLU A 200 -8.80 -0.15 1.73
CA GLU A 200 -8.56 1.27 2.02
C GLU A 200 -7.21 1.54 2.73
N HIS A 201 -6.57 0.50 3.27
CA HIS A 201 -5.21 0.58 3.80
C HIS A 201 -4.16 0.66 2.69
N ASN A 202 -4.48 0.21 1.48
CA ASN A 202 -3.53 0.06 0.38
C ASN A 202 -3.76 1.08 -0.73
N TYR A 203 -4.50 2.15 -0.42
CA TYR A 203 -4.61 3.35 -1.26
C TYR A 203 -4.29 4.58 -0.43
N THR A 204 -3.60 5.56 -1.03
CA THR A 204 -3.42 6.89 -0.43
C THR A 204 -4.60 7.81 -0.76
N TRP A 205 -4.73 8.91 -0.02
CA TRP A 205 -5.67 9.98 -0.39
C TRP A 205 -5.31 10.69 -1.71
N ALA A 206 -4.11 10.47 -2.27
CA ALA A 206 -3.78 10.89 -3.64
C ALA A 206 -4.15 9.82 -4.70
N LEU A 207 -4.91 8.79 -4.29
CA LEU A 207 -5.35 7.64 -5.08
C LEU A 207 -4.19 6.81 -5.65
N GLU A 208 -3.08 6.74 -4.91
CA GLU A 208 -1.95 5.88 -5.23
C GLU A 208 -2.19 4.49 -4.65
N LEU A 209 -2.12 3.45 -5.49
CA LEU A 209 -2.18 2.05 -5.04
C LEU A 209 -0.84 1.62 -4.43
N LEU A 210 -0.85 0.91 -3.31
CA LEU A 210 0.33 0.54 -2.51
C LEU A 210 0.29 -0.93 -2.08
N ASP A 211 1.42 -1.42 -1.55
CA ASP A 211 1.56 -2.70 -0.84
C ASP A 211 1.38 -3.94 -1.72
N PHE A 212 2.38 -4.20 -2.55
CA PHE A 212 2.38 -5.29 -3.54
C PHE A 212 3.01 -6.58 -3.02
N GLU A 213 3.24 -6.70 -1.72
CA GLU A 213 3.85 -7.89 -1.10
C GLU A 213 3.08 -9.17 -1.40
N LEU A 214 1.75 -9.07 -1.43
CA LEU A 214 0.87 -10.20 -1.72
C LEU A 214 0.48 -10.29 -3.18
N ALA A 215 0.92 -9.39 -4.05
CA ALA A 215 0.50 -9.36 -5.45
C ALA A 215 1.21 -10.43 -6.29
N CYS A 216 0.65 -10.73 -7.46
CA CYS A 216 1.31 -11.54 -8.49
C CYS A 216 1.02 -11.03 -9.90
N SER A 217 1.94 -11.35 -10.80
CA SER A 217 1.83 -11.10 -12.23
C SER A 217 2.32 -12.31 -13.02
N PRO A 218 2.11 -12.37 -14.35
CA PRO A 218 2.71 -13.40 -15.20
C PRO A 218 4.25 -13.46 -15.09
N GLN A 219 4.91 -12.33 -14.90
CA GLN A 219 6.36 -12.19 -14.78
C GLN A 219 6.85 -12.54 -13.38
N ASN A 220 6.03 -12.28 -12.36
CA ASN A 220 6.32 -12.57 -10.96
C ASN A 220 5.22 -13.47 -10.34
N PRO A 221 5.06 -14.71 -10.84
CA PRO A 221 4.00 -15.58 -10.39
C PRO A 221 4.20 -15.99 -8.94
N TYR A 222 3.13 -16.50 -8.34
CA TYR A 222 3.24 -17.21 -7.08
C TYR A 222 4.03 -18.50 -7.26
N THR A 223 4.74 -18.86 -6.21
CA THR A 223 5.31 -20.19 -6.03
C THR A 223 4.20 -21.24 -5.85
N SER A 224 4.54 -22.52 -5.97
CA SER A 224 3.57 -23.62 -5.81
C SER A 224 2.88 -23.63 -4.44
N GLU A 225 3.54 -23.15 -3.38
CA GLU A 225 3.00 -23.09 -2.03
C GLU A 225 1.96 -21.97 -1.86
N GLU A 226 2.27 -20.78 -2.36
CA GLU A 226 1.35 -19.63 -2.42
C GLU A 226 0.12 -19.95 -3.31
N SER A 227 0.35 -20.65 -4.43
CA SER A 227 -0.69 -21.01 -5.40
C SER A 227 -1.73 -22.00 -4.86
N LYS A 228 -1.38 -22.84 -3.88
CA LYS A 228 -2.30 -23.83 -3.26
C LYS A 228 -3.49 -23.18 -2.54
N ARG A 229 -3.46 -21.87 -2.29
CA ARG A 229 -4.53 -21.11 -1.63
C ARG A 229 -5.66 -20.64 -2.57
N HIS A 230 -5.84 -21.27 -3.73
CA HIS A 230 -6.85 -20.89 -4.75
C HIS A 230 -6.74 -19.44 -5.27
N VAL A 231 -5.53 -18.88 -5.29
CA VAL A 231 -5.37 -17.43 -5.46
C VAL A 231 -5.88 -16.90 -6.83
N LYS A 232 -5.86 -17.71 -7.88
CA LYS A 232 -6.40 -17.33 -9.20
C LYS A 232 -7.92 -17.14 -9.25
N SER A 233 -8.69 -17.68 -8.29
CA SER A 233 -10.14 -17.43 -8.21
C SER A 233 -10.47 -16.12 -7.49
N LEU A 234 -9.46 -15.38 -7.00
CA LEU A 234 -9.66 -14.20 -6.16
C LEU A 234 -9.77 -12.89 -6.96
N PHE A 235 -9.62 -12.89 -8.29
CA PHE A 235 -9.80 -11.69 -9.12
C PHE A 235 -11.17 -11.04 -8.88
N SER A 236 -12.24 -11.84 -8.86
CA SER A 236 -13.59 -11.33 -8.62
C SER A 236 -13.76 -10.69 -7.24
N ARG A 237 -12.96 -11.09 -6.24
CA ARG A 237 -12.99 -10.49 -4.90
C ARG A 237 -12.53 -9.03 -4.93
N GLU A 238 -11.54 -8.70 -5.77
CA GLU A 238 -11.02 -7.34 -5.87
C GLU A 238 -12.07 -6.35 -6.38
N ILE A 239 -13.03 -6.82 -7.18
CA ILE A 239 -14.18 -6.00 -7.61
C ILE A 239 -14.99 -5.53 -6.40
N ILE A 240 -15.34 -6.46 -5.50
CA ILE A 240 -16.10 -6.16 -4.29
C ILE A 240 -15.26 -5.31 -3.32
N GLN A 241 -13.97 -5.61 -3.19
CA GLN A 241 -13.07 -4.82 -2.36
C GLN A 241 -12.96 -3.36 -2.84
N THR A 242 -12.84 -3.14 -4.15
CA THR A 242 -12.88 -1.79 -4.74
C THR A 242 -14.21 -1.10 -4.44
N TYR A 243 -15.33 -1.83 -4.52
CA TYR A 243 -16.65 -1.30 -4.16
C TYR A 243 -16.70 -0.83 -2.70
N ILE A 244 -16.12 -1.59 -1.77
CA ILE A 244 -16.03 -1.24 -0.35
C ILE A 244 -15.24 0.05 -0.15
N ILE A 245 -14.10 0.21 -0.84
CA ILE A 245 -13.28 1.44 -0.76
C ILE A 245 -14.09 2.66 -1.20
N ILE A 246 -14.85 2.55 -2.30
CA ILE A 246 -15.68 3.65 -2.81
C ILE A 246 -16.74 4.07 -1.77
N ASN A 247 -17.38 3.10 -1.11
CA ASN A 247 -18.34 3.37 -0.03
C ASN A 247 -17.66 4.05 1.17
N TYR A 248 -16.48 3.58 1.54
CA TYR A 248 -15.71 4.17 2.62
C TYR A 248 -15.38 5.63 2.34
N ILE A 249 -14.89 5.95 1.12
CA ILE A 249 -14.60 7.33 0.69
C ILE A 249 -15.86 8.18 0.77
N ALA A 250 -16.97 7.76 0.15
CA ALA A 250 -18.23 8.52 0.16
C ALA A 250 -18.68 8.85 1.58
N ASN A 251 -18.60 7.88 2.49
CA ASN A 251 -18.97 8.08 3.90
C ASN A 251 -18.05 9.07 4.62
N VAL A 252 -16.72 8.98 4.42
CA VAL A 252 -15.76 9.94 4.99
C VAL A 252 -16.00 11.36 4.48
N LEU A 253 -16.38 11.51 3.21
CA LEU A 253 -16.66 12.79 2.58
C LEU A 253 -18.07 13.31 2.85
N HIS A 254 -18.91 12.54 3.55
CA HIS A 254 -20.32 12.84 3.78
C HIS A 254 -21.12 13.04 2.47
N GLU A 255 -20.76 12.29 1.43
CA GLU A 255 -21.44 12.29 0.14
C GLU A 255 -22.48 11.15 0.08
N ASN A 256 -23.66 11.43 -0.46
CA ASN A 256 -24.70 10.42 -0.63
C ASN A 256 -24.34 9.50 -1.81
N ILE A 257 -24.04 8.23 -1.52
CA ILE A 257 -23.66 7.29 -2.56
C ILE A 257 -24.84 6.91 -3.46
N ASN A 258 -24.64 7.06 -4.77
CA ASN A 258 -25.54 6.54 -5.78
C ASN A 258 -24.98 5.23 -6.36
N HIS A 259 -25.41 4.11 -5.79
CA HIS A 259 -24.97 2.77 -6.22
C HIS A 259 -25.26 2.47 -7.69
N HIS A 260 -26.30 3.06 -8.27
CA HIS A 260 -26.61 2.87 -9.68
C HIS A 260 -25.50 3.43 -10.57
N ILE A 261 -25.05 4.65 -10.31
CA ILE A 261 -23.97 5.30 -11.07
C ILE A 261 -22.66 4.54 -10.88
N VAL A 262 -22.34 4.11 -9.65
CA VAL A 262 -21.14 3.30 -9.40
C VAL A 262 -21.17 1.99 -10.20
N ASN A 263 -22.33 1.31 -10.24
CA ASN A 263 -22.49 0.09 -11.04
C ASN A 263 -22.32 0.36 -12.54
N GLU A 264 -22.80 1.49 -13.06
CA GLU A 264 -22.58 1.89 -14.45
C GLU A 264 -21.10 2.10 -14.78
N ILE A 265 -20.34 2.69 -13.85
CA ILE A 265 -18.88 2.83 -14.01
C ILE A 265 -18.21 1.44 -14.06
N PHE A 266 -18.56 0.53 -13.15
CA PHE A 266 -18.06 -0.86 -13.21
C PHE A 266 -18.38 -1.53 -14.55
N ILE A 267 -19.62 -1.44 -15.03
CA ILE A 267 -20.04 -2.00 -16.32
C ILE A 267 -19.24 -1.40 -17.48
N LYS A 268 -19.03 -0.08 -17.47
CA LYS A 268 -18.25 0.63 -18.49
C LYS A 268 -16.80 0.12 -18.60
N TYR A 269 -16.20 -0.27 -17.47
CA TYR A 269 -14.89 -0.91 -17.43
C TYR A 269 -14.97 -2.44 -17.53
N GLY A 270 -16.08 -3.01 -17.99
CA GLY A 270 -16.23 -4.44 -18.26
C GLY A 270 -16.49 -5.33 -17.04
N PHE A 271 -16.77 -4.75 -15.88
CA PHE A 271 -17.13 -5.47 -14.66
C PHE A 271 -18.65 -5.49 -14.49
N ASN A 272 -19.32 -6.48 -15.08
CA ASN A 272 -20.76 -6.66 -14.89
C ASN A 272 -21.05 -7.54 -13.67
N LEU A 273 -21.52 -6.93 -12.58
CA LEU A 273 -21.84 -7.62 -11.33
C LEU A 273 -22.90 -8.72 -11.48
N ASN A 274 -23.78 -8.63 -12.50
CA ASN A 274 -24.77 -9.67 -12.78
C ASN A 274 -24.13 -11.02 -13.15
N ASN A 275 -22.90 -11.01 -13.67
CA ASN A 275 -22.17 -12.25 -14.01
C ASN A 275 -21.73 -13.02 -12.77
N TYR A 276 -21.72 -12.38 -11.61
CA TYR A 276 -21.31 -12.97 -10.32
C TYR A 276 -22.50 -13.24 -9.40
N ASN A 277 -23.72 -12.91 -9.85
CA ASN A 277 -24.91 -13.16 -9.07
C ASN A 277 -25.14 -14.68 -8.97
N CYS A 278 -25.19 -15.20 -7.74
CA CYS A 278 -25.63 -16.56 -7.48
C CYS A 278 -27.13 -16.64 -7.80
N LYS A 279 -27.47 -16.92 -9.07
CA LYS A 279 -28.83 -17.39 -9.39
C LYS A 279 -29.03 -18.67 -8.60
N ASN A 280 -30.08 -18.74 -7.78
CA ASN A 280 -30.57 -19.99 -7.26
C ASN A 280 -30.75 -20.91 -8.47
N LYS A 281 -29.91 -21.96 -8.55
CA LYS A 281 -30.19 -23.08 -9.43
C LYS A 281 -31.46 -23.70 -8.83
N ASN A 282 -32.61 -23.33 -9.38
CA ASN A 282 -33.83 -24.11 -9.22
C ASN A 282 -33.61 -25.48 -9.88
#